data_AF-A0A524DH40-F1
#
_entry.id   AF-A0A524DH40-F1
#
_cell.length_a   1.000
_cell.length_b   1.000
_cell.length_c   1.000
_cell.angle_alpha   90.00
_cell.angle_beta   90.00
_cell.angle_gamma   90.00
#
_symmetry.space_group_name_H-M   'P 1'
#
loop_
_entity.id
_entity.type
_entity.pdbx_description
1 polymer ?
#
loop_
_entity_poly.entity_id
_entity_poly.type
_entity_poly.pdbx_seq_one_letter_code
_entity_poly.pdbx_strand_id
1 'polypeptide(L)'
;MEKTLYNLRYAFIYEAQIRSLYEAYAKKSNEEGYYALSNFFKDIAQQKKQHANWCYLMLQKLKPNDLISTPIEIGEVPPLESTSENLNTALRIQDNDWRILFNDFANIANEEGLLEISSRLKTISNREKQFFERFKIFSSLFDENKLLKNESVIVWECQGCGFQISKMTLPDDFKCPSCGQLKNYFQKKFLNLSSEENVVWECMECGEEVSVERLPTDFKCSNCGKSKEYFRRKKMESVSERIFGSSNIPWVCMECGNEVYMHQLPKEWTCINCGASKQYFRRKSKSEAHGKSNYSIERREQAIWRCPVCGKEIKVDLPDDWKCPSCGNRNI
;
A
#
# COMPACT_ATOMS: atom_id res chain seq x y z
N MET A 1 -16.44 6.91 39.03
CA MET A 1 -16.31 5.85 38.01
C MET A 1 -17.42 5.86 36.96
N GLU A 2 -18.51 6.62 37.16
CA GLU A 2 -19.65 6.62 36.24
C GLU A 2 -19.27 7.11 34.84
N LYS A 3 -18.35 8.08 34.76
CA LYS A 3 -17.85 8.60 33.48
C LYS A 3 -17.01 7.56 32.73
N THR A 4 -16.13 6.82 33.42
CA THR A 4 -15.38 5.73 32.78
C THR A 4 -16.30 4.62 32.28
N LEU A 5 -17.34 4.27 33.03
CA LEU A 5 -18.34 3.29 32.57
C LEU A 5 -19.04 3.75 31.29
N TYR A 6 -19.46 5.01 31.24
CA TYR A 6 -20.03 5.60 30.03
C TYR A 6 -19.04 5.57 28.86
N ASN A 7 -17.81 6.03 29.08
CA ASN A 7 -16.76 6.09 28.06
C ASN A 7 -16.40 4.72 27.48
N LEU A 8 -16.30 3.68 28.32
CA LEU A 8 -16.03 2.32 27.86
C LEU A 8 -17.18 1.76 27.01
N ARG A 9 -18.43 2.03 27.41
CA ARG A 9 -19.62 1.65 26.63
C ARG A 9 -19.65 2.40 25.29
N TYR A 10 -19.39 3.71 25.31
CA TYR A 10 -19.32 4.54 24.12
C TYR A 10 -18.25 4.01 23.17
N ALA A 11 -17.02 3.81 23.67
CA ALA A 11 -15.91 3.29 22.88
C ALA A 11 -16.23 1.92 22.28
N PHE A 12 -16.88 1.02 23.02
CA PHE A 12 -17.27 -0.29 22.50
C PHE A 12 -18.20 -0.17 21.28
N ILE A 13 -19.27 0.62 21.38
CA ILE A 13 -20.24 0.75 20.30
C ILE A 13 -19.63 1.54 19.12
N TYR A 14 -18.90 2.61 19.42
CA TYR A 14 -18.20 3.42 18.42
C TYR A 14 -17.18 2.60 17.62
N GLU A 15 -16.29 1.86 18.30
CA GLU A 15 -15.28 1.03 17.65
C GLU A 15 -15.91 -0.10 16.81
N ALA A 16 -17.05 -0.64 17.24
CA ALA A 16 -17.81 -1.61 16.44
C ALA A 16 -18.42 -1.00 15.16
N GLN A 17 -18.90 0.24 15.25
CA GLN A 17 -19.37 1.00 14.09
C GLN A 17 -18.21 1.31 13.13
N ILE A 18 -17.08 1.84 13.64
CA ILE A 18 -15.92 2.20 12.83
C ILE A 18 -15.28 0.98 12.18
N ARG A 19 -15.22 -0.16 12.88
CA ARG A 19 -14.85 -1.44 12.26
C ARG A 19 -15.68 -1.73 11.02
N SER A 20 -17.01 -1.67 11.14
CA SER A 20 -17.92 -1.99 10.03
C SER A 20 -17.75 -1.01 8.87
N LEU A 21 -17.53 0.28 9.18
CA LEU A 21 -17.22 1.31 8.20
C LEU A 21 -15.92 1.01 7.44
N TYR A 22 -14.85 0.62 8.14
CA TYR A 22 -13.59 0.26 7.48
C TYR A 22 -13.65 -1.04 6.68
N GLU A 23 -14.47 -2.01 7.06
CA GLU A 23 -14.76 -3.17 6.21
C GLU A 23 -15.42 -2.73 4.88
N ALA A 24 -16.33 -1.75 4.92
CA ALA A 24 -16.93 -1.16 3.72
C ALA A 24 -15.91 -0.36 2.89
N TYR A 25 -15.07 0.46 3.53
CA TYR A 25 -14.01 1.23 2.85
C TYR A 25 -12.97 0.30 2.20
N ALA A 26 -12.65 -0.81 2.84
CA ALA A 26 -11.80 -1.84 2.27
C ALA A 26 -12.39 -2.42 1.00
N LYS A 27 -13.69 -2.77 1.01
CA LYS A 27 -14.39 -3.30 -0.17
C LYS A 27 -14.37 -2.29 -1.31
N LYS A 28 -14.72 -1.03 -1.02
CA LYS A 28 -14.72 0.06 -2.01
C LYS A 28 -13.33 0.33 -2.60
N SER A 29 -12.29 0.36 -1.75
CA SER A 29 -10.89 0.48 -2.18
C SER A 29 -10.46 -0.66 -3.10
N ASN A 30 -10.91 -1.88 -2.81
CA ASN A 30 -10.63 -3.05 -3.63
C ASN A 30 -11.29 -2.95 -5.02
N GLU A 31 -12.56 -2.56 -5.07
CA GLU A 31 -13.32 -2.36 -6.31
C GLU A 31 -12.70 -1.28 -7.20
N GLU A 32 -12.12 -0.24 -6.61
CA GLU A 32 -11.45 0.85 -7.34
C GLU A 32 -9.98 0.57 -7.69
N GLY A 33 -9.46 -0.60 -7.28
CA GLY A 33 -8.10 -1.08 -7.54
C GLY A 33 -7.05 -0.67 -6.48
N TYR A 34 -7.42 0.03 -5.42
CA TYR A 34 -6.49 0.44 -4.36
C TYR A 34 -6.25 -0.67 -3.33
N TYR A 35 -5.71 -1.80 -3.77
CA TYR A 35 -5.55 -3.02 -2.98
C TYR A 35 -4.70 -2.84 -1.71
N ALA A 36 -3.61 -2.07 -1.76
CA ALA A 36 -2.77 -1.80 -0.59
C ALA A 36 -3.54 -1.06 0.50
N LEU A 37 -4.35 -0.07 0.10
CA LEU A 37 -5.21 0.67 1.01
C LEU A 37 -6.41 -0.17 1.48
N SER A 38 -6.96 -1.01 0.61
CA SER A 38 -8.00 -2.00 0.99
C SER A 38 -7.53 -2.91 2.13
N ASN A 39 -6.34 -3.50 1.99
CA ASN A 39 -5.77 -4.35 3.03
C ASN A 39 -5.48 -3.58 4.31
N PHE A 40 -4.99 -2.34 4.20
CA PHE A 40 -4.79 -1.50 5.37
C PHE A 40 -6.11 -1.20 6.11
N PHE A 41 -7.20 -0.93 5.38
CA PHE A 41 -8.53 -0.78 5.99
C PHE A 41 -9.00 -2.07 6.68
N LYS A 42 -8.76 -3.26 6.09
CA LYS A 42 -9.07 -4.55 6.73
C LYS A 42 -8.27 -4.76 8.03
N ASP A 43 -6.98 -4.43 7.99
CA ASP A 43 -6.12 -4.54 9.17
C ASP A 43 -6.59 -3.64 10.30
N ILE A 44 -6.98 -2.40 9.98
CA ILE A 44 -7.54 -1.48 10.97
C ILE A 44 -8.89 -1.99 11.47
N ALA A 45 -9.79 -2.46 10.62
CA ALA A 45 -11.07 -3.03 11.06
C ALA A 45 -10.86 -4.16 12.07
N GLN A 46 -9.87 -5.03 11.85
CA GLN A 46 -9.52 -6.09 12.80
C GLN A 46 -8.97 -5.52 14.12
N GLN A 47 -8.25 -4.39 14.09
CA GLN A 47 -7.75 -3.72 15.30
C GLN A 47 -8.86 -3.00 16.06
N LYS A 48 -9.79 -2.34 15.36
CA LYS A 48 -11.02 -1.77 15.91
C LYS A 48 -11.86 -2.82 16.64
N LYS A 49 -11.94 -4.05 16.08
CA LYS A 49 -12.53 -5.21 16.78
C LYS A 49 -11.84 -5.50 18.11
N GLN A 50 -10.50 -5.48 18.15
CA GLN A 50 -9.75 -5.74 19.39
C GLN A 50 -9.96 -4.62 20.41
N HIS A 51 -9.98 -3.36 19.98
CA HIS A 51 -10.25 -2.21 20.86
C HIS A 51 -11.66 -2.29 21.46
N ALA A 52 -12.68 -2.58 20.64
CA ALA A 52 -14.04 -2.81 21.10
C ALA A 52 -14.09 -3.93 22.16
N ASN A 53 -13.46 -5.08 21.87
CA ASN A 53 -13.42 -6.20 22.81
C ASN A 53 -12.76 -5.81 24.14
N TRP A 54 -11.63 -5.09 24.12
CA TRP A 54 -10.99 -4.62 25.35
C TRP A 54 -11.89 -3.68 26.14
N CYS A 55 -12.58 -2.75 25.47
CA CYS A 55 -13.51 -1.84 26.13
C CYS A 55 -14.66 -2.62 26.79
N TYR A 56 -15.21 -3.61 26.12
CA TYR A 56 -16.25 -4.48 26.65
C TYR A 56 -15.77 -5.31 27.86
N LEU A 57 -14.58 -5.91 27.79
CA LEU A 57 -14.01 -6.68 28.90
C LEU A 57 -13.71 -5.81 30.12
N MET A 58 -13.17 -4.60 29.92
CA MET A 58 -12.95 -3.64 31.00
C MET A 58 -14.26 -3.19 31.63
N LEU A 59 -15.29 -2.95 30.81
CA LEU A 59 -16.63 -2.62 31.29
C LEU A 59 -17.22 -3.75 32.14
N GLN A 60 -17.15 -4.99 31.66
CA GLN A 60 -17.64 -6.16 32.39
C GLN A 60 -16.88 -6.38 33.70
N LYS A 61 -15.57 -6.12 33.73
CA LYS A 61 -14.76 -6.16 34.96
C LYS A 61 -15.26 -5.15 36.00
N LEU A 62 -15.67 -3.94 35.57
CA LEU A 62 -16.20 -2.92 36.48
C LEU A 62 -17.67 -3.19 36.88
N LYS A 63 -18.48 -3.73 35.97
CA LYS A 63 -19.91 -3.97 36.14
C LYS A 63 -20.31 -5.35 35.57
N PRO A 64 -20.12 -6.45 36.33
CA PRO A 64 -20.34 -7.81 35.82
C PRO A 64 -21.79 -8.13 35.43
N ASN A 65 -22.75 -7.55 36.15
CA ASN A 65 -24.18 -7.92 36.09
C ASN A 65 -25.11 -6.76 35.66
N ASP A 66 -24.57 -5.61 35.30
CA ASP A 66 -25.35 -4.39 35.05
C ASP A 66 -24.64 -3.49 34.02
N LEU A 67 -24.73 -3.90 32.75
CA LEU A 67 -24.05 -3.25 31.62
C LEU A 67 -24.92 -2.17 30.93
N ILE A 68 -26.18 -2.01 31.34
CA ILE A 68 -27.18 -1.24 30.62
C ILE A 68 -27.97 -0.39 31.62
N SER A 69 -27.67 0.92 31.66
CA SER A 69 -28.48 1.86 32.44
C SER A 69 -28.90 3.11 31.66
N THR A 70 -28.16 3.50 30.62
CA THR A 70 -28.46 4.72 29.83
C THR A 70 -28.23 4.52 28.34
N PRO A 71 -29.13 4.99 27.45
CA PRO A 71 -28.88 5.04 26.01
C PRO A 71 -27.58 5.83 25.72
N ILE A 72 -26.85 5.37 24.72
CA ILE A 72 -25.68 6.09 24.21
C ILE A 72 -26.04 6.61 22.83
N GLU A 73 -26.05 7.93 22.71
CA GLU A 73 -26.18 8.59 21.43
C GLU A 73 -24.83 8.56 20.71
N ILE A 74 -24.86 8.14 19.45
CA ILE A 74 -23.70 8.09 18.60
C ILE A 74 -23.95 9.05 17.46
N GLY A 75 -22.93 9.83 17.12
CA GLY A 75 -23.01 10.83 16.06
C GLY A 75 -23.28 10.19 14.69
N GLU A 76 -23.41 11.07 13.69
CA GLU A 76 -23.72 10.66 12.32
C GLU A 76 -22.70 9.65 11.76
N VAL A 77 -23.21 8.69 10.99
CA VAL A 77 -22.39 7.72 10.28
C VAL A 77 -21.88 8.36 9.00
N PRO A 78 -20.56 8.40 8.75
CA PRO A 78 -20.04 8.92 7.49
C PRO A 78 -20.56 8.11 6.28
N PRO A 79 -20.82 8.76 5.14
CA PRO A 79 -21.23 8.06 3.93
C PRO A 79 -20.11 7.19 3.36
N LEU A 80 -20.49 6.24 2.50
CA LEU A 80 -19.57 5.46 1.67
C LEU A 80 -19.40 6.17 0.33
N GLU A 81 -18.20 6.70 0.07
CA GLU A 81 -17.90 7.51 -1.11
C GLU A 81 -16.75 6.89 -1.92
N SER A 82 -16.03 7.68 -2.75
CA SER A 82 -14.83 7.20 -3.44
C SER A 82 -13.70 6.84 -2.46
N THR A 83 -12.72 6.05 -2.89
CA THR A 83 -11.59 5.67 -2.02
C THR A 83 -10.82 6.88 -1.49
N SER A 84 -10.67 7.94 -2.31
CA SER A 84 -9.99 9.16 -1.90
C SER A 84 -10.77 9.91 -0.81
N GLU A 85 -12.10 10.00 -0.95
CA GLU A 85 -12.97 10.64 0.05
C GLU A 85 -13.01 9.82 1.34
N ASN A 86 -13.14 8.49 1.23
CA ASN A 86 -13.09 7.57 2.36
C ASN A 86 -11.75 7.65 3.12
N LEU A 87 -10.63 7.84 2.41
CA LEU A 87 -9.31 8.05 3.01
C LEU A 87 -9.24 9.36 3.81
N ASN A 88 -9.80 10.44 3.27
CA ASN A 88 -9.89 11.72 3.98
C ASN A 88 -10.80 11.62 5.21
N THR A 89 -11.91 10.89 5.10
CA THR A 89 -12.78 10.59 6.24
C THR A 89 -12.05 9.77 7.30
N ALA A 90 -11.29 8.75 6.89
CA ALA A 90 -10.48 7.94 7.79
C ALA A 90 -9.42 8.77 8.53
N LEU A 91 -8.76 9.71 7.86
CA LEU A 91 -7.82 10.64 8.49
C LEU A 91 -8.46 11.45 9.62
N ARG A 92 -9.66 12.00 9.38
CA ARG A 92 -10.40 12.79 10.38
C ARG A 92 -10.82 11.95 11.58
N ILE A 93 -11.34 10.74 11.33
CA ILE A 93 -11.70 9.78 12.37
C ILE A 93 -10.47 9.47 13.24
N GLN A 94 -9.37 9.10 12.61
CA GLN A 94 -8.17 8.68 13.32
C GLN A 94 -7.54 9.83 14.13
N ASP A 95 -7.49 11.05 13.59
CA ASP A 95 -7.00 12.21 14.35
C ASP A 95 -7.83 12.48 15.61
N ASN A 96 -9.16 12.38 15.49
CA ASN A 96 -10.07 12.52 16.63
C ASN A 96 -9.90 11.38 17.66
N ASP A 97 -9.80 10.14 17.20
CA ASP A 97 -9.71 8.95 18.06
C ASP A 97 -8.50 9.01 19.00
N TRP A 98 -7.33 9.37 18.47
CA TRP A 98 -6.11 9.38 19.28
C TRP A 98 -5.98 10.65 20.12
N ARG A 99 -6.31 11.83 19.57
CA ARG A 99 -6.11 13.13 20.25
C ARG A 99 -7.14 13.41 21.33
N ILE A 100 -8.39 13.09 21.03
CA ILE A 100 -9.55 13.49 21.83
C ILE A 100 -10.09 12.25 22.52
N LEU A 101 -10.65 11.29 21.76
CA LEU A 101 -11.45 10.20 22.33
C LEU A 101 -10.69 9.38 23.38
N PHE A 102 -9.65 8.63 22.97
CA PHE A 102 -8.97 7.72 23.88
C PHE A 102 -8.05 8.43 24.88
N ASN A 103 -7.54 9.61 24.53
CA ASN A 103 -6.74 10.42 25.45
C ASN A 103 -7.59 10.94 26.61
N ASP A 104 -8.76 11.52 26.32
CA ASP A 104 -9.67 12.04 27.34
C ASP A 104 -10.26 10.91 28.17
N PHE A 105 -10.61 9.78 27.55
CA PHE A 105 -11.11 8.60 28.27
C PHE A 105 -10.06 8.06 29.25
N ALA A 106 -8.79 8.04 28.84
CA ALA A 106 -7.71 7.63 29.73
C ALA A 106 -7.50 8.61 30.88
N ASN A 107 -7.62 9.92 30.64
CA ASN A 107 -7.48 10.94 31.69
C ASN A 107 -8.61 10.83 32.71
N ILE A 108 -9.85 10.70 32.26
CA ILE A 108 -11.02 10.48 33.12
C ILE A 108 -10.86 9.20 33.95
N ALA A 109 -10.42 8.09 33.34
CA ALA A 109 -10.16 6.86 34.07
C ALA A 109 -9.08 7.04 35.15
N ASN A 110 -8.04 7.84 34.86
CA ASN A 110 -7.00 8.16 35.84
C ASN A 110 -7.52 9.02 37.00
N GLU A 111 -8.31 10.05 36.70
CA GLU A 111 -8.97 10.90 37.70
C GLU A 111 -9.92 10.12 38.61
N GLU A 112 -10.59 9.11 38.06
CA GLU A 112 -11.46 8.20 38.81
C GLU A 112 -10.70 7.06 39.51
N GLY A 113 -9.36 7.06 39.49
CA GLY A 113 -8.49 6.09 40.18
C GLY A 113 -8.34 4.74 39.49
N LEU A 114 -8.80 4.60 38.25
CA LEU A 114 -8.79 3.36 37.47
C LEU A 114 -7.51 3.26 36.61
N LEU A 115 -6.36 3.18 37.28
CA LEU A 115 -5.03 3.26 36.64
C LEU A 115 -4.80 2.20 35.55
N GLU A 116 -5.25 0.96 35.75
CA GLU A 116 -5.11 -0.13 34.76
C GLU A 116 -5.88 0.18 33.47
N ILE A 117 -7.11 0.68 33.62
CA ILE A 117 -7.98 1.07 32.49
C ILE A 117 -7.40 2.29 31.77
N SER A 118 -6.94 3.30 32.53
CA SER A 118 -6.25 4.46 31.97
C SER A 118 -5.03 4.05 31.13
N SER A 119 -4.17 3.18 31.67
CA SER A 119 -2.98 2.68 30.96
C SER A 119 -3.36 1.92 29.68
N ARG A 120 -4.43 1.12 29.72
CA ARG A 120 -4.93 0.42 28.53
C ARG A 120 -5.44 1.39 27.47
N LEU A 121 -6.23 2.38 27.85
CA LEU A 121 -6.78 3.39 26.95
C LEU A 121 -5.67 4.26 26.32
N LYS A 122 -4.61 4.61 27.08
CA LYS A 122 -3.41 5.27 26.52
C LYS A 122 -2.71 4.41 25.48
N THR A 123 -2.64 3.10 25.71
CA THR A 123 -2.05 2.16 24.75
C THR A 123 -2.87 2.12 23.46
N ILE A 124 -4.21 2.14 23.57
CA ILE A 124 -5.11 2.23 22.42
C ILE A 124 -4.93 3.56 21.68
N SER A 125 -4.93 4.70 22.38
CA SER A 125 -4.66 6.03 21.79
C SER A 125 -3.35 6.05 20.99
N ASN A 126 -2.25 5.52 21.55
CA ASN A 126 -0.97 5.43 20.84
C ASN A 126 -1.06 4.59 19.56
N ARG A 127 -1.91 3.56 19.54
CA ARG A 127 -2.13 2.72 18.37
C ARG A 127 -2.91 3.46 17.28
N GLU A 128 -3.97 4.18 17.65
CA GLU A 128 -4.74 5.04 16.73
C GLU A 128 -3.85 6.11 16.08
N LYS A 129 -2.94 6.73 16.86
CA LYS A 129 -1.96 7.68 16.33
C LYS A 129 -1.07 7.07 15.24
N GLN A 130 -0.69 5.80 15.36
CA GLN A 130 0.10 5.11 14.32
C GLN A 130 -0.71 4.87 13.04
N PHE A 131 -2.02 4.62 13.15
CA PHE A 131 -2.89 4.52 11.98
C PHE A 131 -3.05 5.87 11.30
N PHE A 132 -3.26 6.95 12.05
CA PHE A 132 -3.30 8.32 11.52
C PHE A 132 -2.06 8.65 10.68
N GLU A 133 -0.86 8.40 11.20
CA GLU A 133 0.39 8.67 10.48
C GLU A 133 0.54 7.82 9.21
N ARG A 134 0.02 6.57 9.20
CA ARG A 134 -0.02 5.76 7.97
C ARG A 134 -1.02 6.26 6.95
N PHE A 135 -2.20 6.69 7.38
CA PHE A 135 -3.17 7.28 6.46
C PHE A 135 -2.64 8.55 5.79
N LYS A 136 -1.82 9.35 6.49
CA LYS A 136 -1.14 10.51 5.86
C LYS A 136 -0.23 10.08 4.72
N ILE A 137 0.50 8.97 4.89
CA ILE A 137 1.33 8.43 3.82
C ILE A 137 0.44 8.04 2.62
N PHE A 138 -0.65 7.30 2.85
CA PHE A 138 -1.59 6.95 1.78
C PHE A 138 -2.19 8.19 1.09
N SER A 139 -2.52 9.25 1.84
CA SER A 139 -3.07 10.49 1.31
C SER A 139 -2.05 11.22 0.44
N SER A 140 -0.79 11.34 0.88
CA SER A 140 0.27 11.94 0.06
C SER A 140 0.51 11.17 -1.25
N LEU A 141 0.36 9.84 -1.23
CA LEU A 141 0.48 9.01 -2.43
C LEU A 141 -0.72 9.18 -3.37
N PHE A 142 -1.92 9.46 -2.84
CA PHE A 142 -3.11 9.78 -3.63
C PHE A 142 -2.96 11.13 -4.34
N ASP A 143 -2.56 12.17 -3.61
CA ASP A 143 -2.39 13.54 -4.15
C ASP A 143 -1.35 13.60 -5.28
N GLU A 144 -0.32 12.75 -5.21
CA GLU A 144 0.73 12.65 -6.22
C GLU A 144 0.41 11.69 -7.38
N ASN A 145 -0.79 11.09 -7.42
CA ASN A 145 -1.16 9.98 -8.33
C ASN A 145 -0.19 8.79 -8.29
N LYS A 146 0.54 8.62 -7.18
CA LYS A 146 1.52 7.55 -6.97
C LYS A 146 0.93 6.32 -6.28
N LEU A 147 -0.31 6.38 -5.81
CA LEU A 147 -0.99 5.21 -5.28
C LEU A 147 -1.42 4.30 -6.44
N LEU A 148 -0.59 3.32 -6.73
CA LEU A 148 -0.76 2.44 -7.87
C LEU A 148 -1.87 1.42 -7.59
N LYS A 149 -2.79 1.30 -8.54
CA LYS A 149 -3.94 0.39 -8.48
C LYS A 149 -3.57 -1.10 -8.55
N ASN A 150 -2.28 -1.47 -8.55
CA ASN A 150 -1.84 -2.85 -8.81
C ASN A 150 -0.37 -3.19 -8.48
N GLU A 151 0.29 -2.53 -7.52
CA GLU A 151 1.64 -2.95 -7.14
C GLU A 151 1.68 -3.81 -5.87
N SER A 152 2.37 -4.95 -6.00
CA SER A 152 2.70 -5.85 -4.89
C SER A 152 3.63 -5.14 -3.91
N VAL A 153 3.10 -4.82 -2.74
CA VAL A 153 3.86 -4.12 -1.71
C VAL A 153 4.65 -5.14 -0.89
N ILE A 154 5.97 -4.95 -0.78
CA ILE A 154 6.81 -5.70 0.15
C ILE A 154 6.53 -5.19 1.57
N VAL A 155 5.97 -6.05 2.42
CA VAL A 155 5.67 -5.75 3.82
C VAL A 155 6.51 -6.64 4.73
N TRP A 156 7.15 -6.03 5.73
CA TRP A 156 7.87 -6.74 6.78
C TRP A 156 6.97 -6.83 8.01
N GLU A 157 6.65 -8.03 8.47
CA GLU A 157 5.82 -8.26 9.65
C GLU A 157 6.64 -8.81 10.81
N CYS A 158 6.67 -8.08 11.93
CA CYS A 158 7.27 -8.54 13.17
C CYS A 158 6.50 -9.73 13.73
N GLN A 159 7.13 -10.90 13.76
CA GLN A 159 6.56 -12.14 14.27
C GLN A 159 6.40 -12.14 15.80
N GLY A 160 6.99 -11.15 16.50
CA GLY A 160 6.85 -11.00 17.94
C GLY A 160 5.58 -10.25 18.38
N CYS A 161 5.06 -9.34 17.56
CA CYS A 161 3.91 -8.50 17.95
C CYS A 161 2.94 -8.12 16.82
N GLY A 162 3.18 -8.55 15.58
CA GLY A 162 2.36 -8.23 14.42
C GLY A 162 2.59 -6.83 13.84
N PHE A 163 3.61 -6.09 14.28
CA PHE A 163 3.96 -4.79 13.69
C PHE A 163 4.43 -4.96 12.24
N GLN A 164 3.71 -4.38 11.29
CA GLN A 164 4.03 -4.44 9.86
C GLN A 164 4.70 -3.15 9.37
N ILE A 165 5.58 -3.19 8.37
CA ILE A 165 6.15 -1.99 7.73
C ILE A 165 6.41 -2.23 6.25
N SER A 166 5.96 -1.29 5.39
CA SER A 166 6.18 -1.35 3.94
C SER A 166 7.53 -0.72 3.58
N LYS A 167 8.50 -1.56 3.21
CA LYS A 167 9.85 -1.16 2.77
C LYS A 167 10.42 -2.24 1.86
N MET A 168 11.18 -1.85 0.84
CA MET A 168 11.89 -2.81 -0.01
C MET A 168 12.91 -3.65 0.78
N THR A 169 13.58 -3.02 1.76
CA THR A 169 14.53 -3.63 2.69
C THR A 169 14.45 -2.96 4.08
N LEU A 170 14.90 -3.66 5.12
CA LEU A 170 15.13 -3.10 6.46
C LEU A 170 16.65 -3.00 6.72
N PRO A 171 17.15 -1.92 7.34
CA PRO A 171 18.52 -1.84 7.87
C PRO A 171 18.84 -2.97 8.84
N ASP A 172 20.08 -3.45 8.90
CA ASP A 172 20.44 -4.61 9.74
C ASP A 172 20.25 -4.37 11.25
N ASP A 173 20.33 -3.12 11.68
CA ASP A 173 20.11 -2.65 13.04
C ASP A 173 18.63 -2.27 13.32
N PHE A 174 17.71 -2.51 12.38
CA PHE A 174 16.31 -2.16 12.53
C PHE A 174 15.69 -2.87 13.75
N LYS A 175 15.08 -2.08 14.63
CA LYS A 175 14.35 -2.54 15.82
C LYS A 175 12.87 -2.29 15.64
N CYS A 176 12.06 -3.29 15.98
CA CYS A 176 10.62 -3.19 15.98
C CYS A 176 10.20 -2.06 16.93
N PRO A 177 9.55 -1.00 16.43
CA PRO A 177 9.12 0.12 17.27
C PRO A 177 7.99 -0.26 18.22
N SER A 178 7.35 -1.42 18.02
CA SER A 178 6.27 -1.91 18.87
C SER A 178 6.74 -2.80 20.02
N CYS A 179 7.73 -3.69 19.80
CA CYS A 179 8.16 -4.67 20.82
C CYS A 179 9.67 -4.73 21.05
N GLY A 180 10.44 -3.85 20.40
CA GLY A 180 11.90 -3.77 20.56
C GLY A 180 12.71 -4.86 19.87
N GLN A 181 12.05 -5.86 19.26
CA GLN A 181 12.71 -6.99 18.62
C GLN A 181 13.53 -6.59 17.38
N LEU A 182 14.65 -7.26 17.13
CA LEU A 182 15.56 -6.97 16.03
C LEU A 182 14.98 -7.38 14.66
N LYS A 183 15.61 -6.94 13.55
CA LYS A 183 15.22 -7.24 12.16
C LYS A 183 14.97 -8.73 11.90
N ASN A 184 15.70 -9.64 12.55
CA ASN A 184 15.52 -11.09 12.38
C ASN A 184 14.14 -11.60 12.85
N TYR A 185 13.42 -10.84 13.68
CA TYR A 185 12.03 -11.12 14.04
C TYR A 185 11.03 -10.64 12.97
N PHE A 186 11.47 -9.99 11.90
CA PHE A 186 10.62 -9.58 10.79
C PHE A 186 10.61 -10.61 9.68
N GLN A 187 9.41 -11.05 9.31
CA GLN A 187 9.18 -11.87 8.13
C GLN A 187 8.88 -10.95 6.94
N LYS A 188 9.65 -11.09 5.86
CA LYS A 188 9.34 -10.46 4.58
C LYS A 188 8.14 -11.17 3.95
N LYS A 189 7.02 -10.45 3.83
CA LYS A 189 5.84 -10.89 3.10
C LYS A 189 5.77 -10.13 1.78
N PHE A 190 5.65 -10.88 0.70
CA PHE A 190 5.17 -10.31 -0.56
C PHE A 190 3.66 -10.32 -0.48
N LEU A 191 3.04 -9.15 -0.36
CA LEU A 191 1.61 -9.05 -0.63
C LEU A 191 1.46 -9.13 -2.15
N ASN A 192 1.34 -10.36 -2.66
CA ASN A 192 0.70 -10.58 -3.94
C ASN A 192 -0.77 -10.21 -3.75
N LEU A 193 -1.18 -9.09 -4.34
CA LEU A 193 -2.58 -8.63 -4.32
C LEU A 193 -3.43 -9.37 -5.35
N SER A 194 -2.91 -10.44 -5.96
CA SER A 194 -3.71 -11.40 -6.71
C SER A 194 -4.09 -12.56 -5.80
N SER A 195 -5.22 -12.45 -5.12
CA SER A 195 -5.99 -13.67 -4.86
C SER A 195 -6.67 -14.04 -6.18
N GLU A 196 -6.05 -14.98 -6.88
CA GLU A 196 -6.65 -15.96 -7.81
C GLU A 196 -7.53 -15.42 -8.97
N GLU A 197 -6.93 -15.42 -10.17
CA GLU A 197 -7.53 -15.65 -11.51
C GLU A 197 -8.75 -14.81 -11.97
N ASN A 198 -8.53 -13.53 -12.28
CA ASN A 198 -9.41 -12.80 -13.21
C ASN A 198 -8.82 -12.82 -14.62
N VAL A 199 -9.02 -13.91 -15.36
CA VAL A 199 -8.74 -13.97 -16.80
C VAL A 199 -9.87 -13.24 -17.53
N VAL A 200 -9.55 -12.18 -18.28
CA VAL A 200 -10.53 -11.45 -19.10
C VAL A 200 -10.54 -12.01 -20.52
N TRP A 201 -11.72 -12.45 -20.96
CA TRP A 201 -12.01 -12.91 -22.31
C TRP A 201 -12.78 -11.84 -23.07
N GLU A 202 -12.39 -11.57 -24.31
CA GLU A 202 -13.04 -10.59 -25.17
C GLU A 202 -13.68 -11.33 -26.36
N CYS A 203 -14.97 -11.07 -26.61
CA CYS A 203 -15.65 -11.57 -27.81
C CYS A 203 -15.11 -10.85 -29.06
N MET A 204 -14.51 -11.59 -29.98
CA MET A 204 -13.93 -11.05 -31.21
C MET A 204 -14.98 -10.50 -32.18
N GLU A 205 -16.26 -10.82 -32.00
CA GLU A 205 -17.35 -10.36 -32.86
C GLU A 205 -17.95 -9.03 -32.38
N CYS A 206 -18.20 -8.90 -31.07
CA CYS A 206 -18.96 -7.76 -30.52
C CYS A 206 -18.21 -6.97 -29.44
N GLY A 207 -17.02 -7.39 -29.03
CA GLY A 207 -16.22 -6.73 -28.01
C GLY A 207 -16.67 -6.97 -26.56
N GLU A 208 -17.69 -7.79 -26.31
CA GLU A 208 -18.17 -8.11 -24.96
C GLU A 208 -17.06 -8.77 -24.13
N GLU A 209 -16.84 -8.27 -22.91
CA GLU A 209 -15.80 -8.74 -22.00
C GLU A 209 -16.38 -9.59 -20.87
N VAL A 210 -15.73 -10.72 -20.58
CA VAL A 210 -16.16 -11.68 -19.55
C VAL A 210 -14.96 -12.02 -18.67
N SER A 211 -15.08 -11.76 -17.36
CA SER A 211 -14.03 -12.05 -16.38
C SER A 211 -14.31 -13.38 -15.68
N VAL A 212 -13.75 -14.47 -16.21
CA VAL A 212 -13.83 -15.82 -15.63
C VAL A 212 -12.54 -16.58 -15.93
N GLU A 213 -12.10 -17.44 -15.01
CA GLU A 213 -10.89 -18.26 -15.17
C GLU A 213 -10.89 -19.07 -16.49
N ARG A 214 -12.03 -19.70 -16.81
CA ARG A 214 -12.22 -20.47 -18.05
C ARG A 214 -13.67 -20.36 -18.52
N LEU A 215 -13.87 -20.14 -19.82
CA LEU A 215 -15.20 -20.17 -20.44
C LEU A 215 -15.76 -21.61 -20.46
N PRO A 216 -16.99 -21.85 -19.97
CA PRO A 216 -17.68 -23.13 -20.11
C PRO A 216 -17.75 -23.62 -21.56
N THR A 217 -17.83 -24.94 -21.76
CA THR A 217 -17.82 -25.55 -23.11
C THR A 217 -18.97 -25.10 -23.99
N ASP A 218 -20.11 -24.82 -23.39
CA ASP A 218 -21.36 -24.38 -23.98
C ASP A 218 -21.57 -22.86 -23.88
N PHE A 219 -20.56 -22.11 -23.44
CA PHE A 219 -20.65 -20.66 -23.27
C PHE A 219 -21.00 -19.95 -24.58
N LYS A 220 -22.01 -19.07 -24.50
CA LYS A 220 -22.42 -18.18 -25.59
C LYS A 220 -22.34 -16.74 -25.12
N CYS A 221 -21.82 -15.88 -25.99
CA CYS A 221 -21.78 -14.44 -25.75
C CYS A 221 -23.19 -13.91 -25.48
N SER A 222 -23.38 -13.22 -24.36
CA SER A 222 -24.67 -12.62 -23.98
C SER A 222 -25.16 -11.56 -24.97
N ASN A 223 -24.25 -10.93 -25.71
CA ASN A 223 -24.56 -9.86 -26.65
C ASN A 223 -24.82 -10.39 -28.08
N CYS A 224 -23.94 -11.23 -28.63
CA CYS A 224 -24.05 -11.69 -30.03
C CYS A 224 -24.36 -13.19 -30.20
N GLY A 225 -24.48 -13.95 -29.12
CA GLY A 225 -24.84 -15.38 -29.15
C GLY A 225 -23.75 -16.34 -29.66
N LYS A 226 -22.56 -15.83 -30.02
CA LYS A 226 -21.43 -16.64 -30.52
C LYS A 226 -20.84 -17.54 -29.44
N SER A 227 -20.37 -18.72 -29.85
CA SER A 227 -19.77 -19.71 -28.96
C SER A 227 -18.42 -19.24 -28.38
N LYS A 228 -17.93 -19.96 -27.36
CA LYS A 228 -16.61 -19.72 -26.76
C LYS A 228 -15.43 -19.62 -27.74
N GLU A 229 -15.52 -20.21 -28.93
CA GLU A 229 -14.47 -20.17 -29.96
C GLU A 229 -14.24 -18.75 -30.50
N TYR A 230 -15.26 -17.88 -30.37
CA TYR A 230 -15.19 -16.48 -30.75
C TYR A 230 -14.63 -15.59 -29.64
N PHE A 231 -14.11 -16.16 -28.54
CA PHE A 231 -13.48 -15.41 -27.46
C PHE A 231 -11.96 -15.57 -27.51
N ARG A 232 -11.26 -14.45 -27.42
CA ARG A 232 -9.81 -14.44 -27.25
C ARG A 232 -9.44 -14.05 -25.83
N ARG A 233 -8.40 -14.67 -25.30
CA ARG A 233 -7.82 -14.23 -24.03
C ARG A 233 -7.14 -12.88 -24.25
N LYS A 234 -7.57 -11.85 -23.54
CA LYS A 234 -6.90 -10.55 -23.58
C LYS A 234 -5.59 -10.70 -22.80
N LYS A 235 -4.45 -10.65 -23.51
CA LYS A 235 -3.14 -10.51 -22.85
C LYS A 235 -3.20 -9.14 -22.18
N MET A 236 -3.04 -9.06 -20.86
CA MET A 236 -2.83 -7.75 -20.23
C MET A 236 -1.54 -7.20 -20.82
N GLU A 237 -1.67 -6.23 -21.72
CA GLU A 237 -0.53 -5.45 -22.16
C GLU A 237 0.07 -4.80 -20.92
N SER A 238 1.38 -5.02 -20.72
CA SER A 238 2.08 -4.25 -19.71
C SER A 238 1.96 -2.78 -20.11
N VAL A 239 1.60 -1.96 -19.13
CA VAL A 239 1.49 -0.51 -19.29
C VAL A 239 2.79 0.11 -19.84
N SER A 240 3.93 -0.59 -19.74
CA SER A 240 5.20 -0.18 -20.31
C SER A 240 5.14 0.08 -21.82
N GLU A 241 4.45 -0.75 -22.61
CA GLU A 241 4.48 -0.60 -24.08
C GLU A 241 3.56 0.52 -24.58
N ARG A 242 2.53 0.89 -23.81
CA ARG A 242 1.63 2.02 -24.15
C ARG A 242 2.11 3.37 -23.64
N ILE A 243 2.82 3.42 -22.51
CA ILE A 243 3.32 4.70 -21.94
C ILE A 243 4.56 5.21 -22.67
N PHE A 244 5.48 4.34 -23.09
CA PHE A 244 6.75 4.78 -23.69
C PHE A 244 6.67 5.07 -25.20
N GLY A 245 5.49 4.91 -25.81
CA GLY A 245 5.23 5.17 -27.21
C GLY A 245 4.84 6.61 -27.55
N SER A 246 5.58 7.63 -27.09
CA SER A 246 5.87 8.89 -27.84
C SER A 246 6.48 10.01 -26.95
N SER A 247 7.78 10.25 -27.17
CA SER A 247 8.56 11.48 -26.87
C SER A 247 9.04 11.79 -25.42
N ASN A 248 9.85 10.88 -24.85
CA ASN A 248 10.72 11.10 -23.67
C ASN A 248 11.89 12.07 -23.95
N ILE A 249 11.64 13.37 -23.95
CA ILE A 249 12.73 14.36 -23.99
C ILE A 249 12.66 15.25 -22.73
N PRO A 250 13.53 15.02 -21.73
CA PRO A 250 13.50 15.77 -20.47
C PRO A 250 13.99 17.21 -20.62
N TRP A 251 13.53 18.05 -19.71
CA TRP A 251 14.13 19.33 -19.39
C TRP A 251 15.29 19.12 -18.43
N VAL A 252 16.40 19.82 -18.62
CA VAL A 252 17.58 19.72 -17.77
C VAL A 252 17.90 21.08 -17.20
N CYS A 253 18.02 21.14 -15.88
CA CYS A 253 18.48 22.31 -15.16
C CYS A 253 19.96 22.54 -15.47
N MET A 254 20.30 23.68 -16.07
CA MET A 254 21.67 24.01 -16.47
C MET A 254 22.57 24.33 -15.27
N GLU A 255 22.00 24.63 -14.10
CA GLU A 255 22.74 24.95 -12.87
C GLU A 255 23.21 23.68 -12.12
N CYS A 256 22.36 22.65 -12.04
CA CYS A 256 22.64 21.47 -11.20
C CYS A 256 22.49 20.11 -11.91
N GLY A 257 22.15 20.12 -13.21
CA GLY A 257 21.98 18.90 -14.00
C GLY A 257 20.70 18.10 -13.74
N ASN A 258 19.81 18.57 -12.84
CA ASN A 258 18.57 17.87 -12.51
C ASN A 258 17.65 17.75 -13.74
N GLU A 259 17.14 16.54 -14.00
CA GLU A 259 16.28 16.24 -15.14
C GLU A 259 14.80 16.18 -14.75
N VAL A 260 13.94 16.76 -15.57
CA VAL A 260 12.50 16.87 -15.34
C VAL A 260 11.76 16.44 -16.61
N TYR A 261 11.01 15.35 -16.51
CA TYR A 261 10.30 14.73 -17.63
C TYR A 261 8.88 15.30 -17.71
N MET A 262 8.72 16.37 -18.49
CA MET A 262 7.44 17.05 -18.71
C MET A 262 7.31 17.55 -20.14
N HIS A 263 6.09 17.56 -20.68
CA HIS A 263 5.82 18.11 -22.01
C HIS A 263 6.18 19.61 -22.10
N GLN A 264 5.85 20.40 -21.07
CA GLN A 264 6.20 21.82 -20.95
C GLN A 264 6.32 22.23 -19.48
N LEU A 265 7.35 23.01 -19.11
CA LEU A 265 7.49 23.52 -17.74
C LEU A 265 6.52 24.69 -17.47
N PRO A 266 5.83 24.74 -16.33
CA PRO A 266 5.01 25.88 -15.90
C PRO A 266 5.79 27.19 -15.83
N LYS A 267 5.17 28.36 -16.09
CA LYS A 267 5.87 29.66 -16.15
C LYS A 267 6.69 29.99 -14.89
N GLU A 268 6.20 29.61 -13.72
CA GLU A 268 6.83 29.86 -12.42
C GLU A 268 7.66 28.69 -11.89
N TRP A 269 8.02 27.73 -12.74
CA TRP A 269 8.78 26.55 -12.32
C TRP A 269 10.15 26.92 -11.74
N THR A 270 10.52 26.27 -10.64
CA THR A 270 11.84 26.37 -10.00
C THR A 270 12.44 24.99 -9.79
N CYS A 271 13.76 24.88 -9.89
CA CYS A 271 14.47 23.62 -9.78
C CYS A 271 14.42 23.11 -8.34
N ILE A 272 13.88 21.91 -8.14
CA ILE A 272 13.76 21.33 -6.79
C ILE A 272 15.10 21.08 -6.09
N ASN A 273 16.19 20.94 -6.86
CA ASN A 273 17.51 20.66 -6.30
C ASN A 273 18.33 21.92 -5.97
N CYS A 274 18.11 23.04 -6.68
CA CYS A 274 18.94 24.25 -6.51
C CYS A 274 18.15 25.57 -6.50
N GLY A 275 16.83 25.55 -6.64
CA GLY A 275 15.96 26.73 -6.67
C GLY A 275 15.97 27.52 -7.99
N ALA A 276 16.79 27.15 -8.98
CA ALA A 276 16.91 27.89 -10.24
C ALA A 276 15.57 27.98 -11.00
N SER A 277 15.19 29.17 -11.46
CA SER A 277 13.92 29.38 -12.16
C SER A 277 13.89 28.73 -13.56
N LYS A 278 12.70 28.63 -14.16
CA LYS A 278 12.47 27.98 -15.46
C LYS A 278 13.44 28.39 -16.56
N GLN A 279 13.88 29.65 -16.60
CA GLN A 279 14.81 30.15 -17.61
C GLN A 279 16.16 29.41 -17.62
N TYR A 280 16.50 28.74 -16.52
CA TYR A 280 17.69 27.89 -16.37
C TYR A 280 17.45 26.44 -16.80
N PHE A 281 16.33 26.13 -17.47
CA PHE A 281 16.05 24.80 -18.02
C PHE A 281 16.10 24.80 -19.54
N ARG A 282 16.82 23.81 -20.10
CA ARG A 282 16.82 23.53 -21.55
C ARG A 282 16.25 22.15 -21.83
N ARG A 283 15.56 21.98 -22.95
CA ARG A 283 15.10 20.67 -23.41
C ARG A 283 16.27 19.94 -24.07
N LYS A 284 16.53 18.69 -23.67
CA LYS A 284 17.57 17.87 -24.32
C LYS A 284 17.22 17.67 -25.81
N SER A 285 18.21 17.55 -26.67
CA SER A 285 17.97 17.04 -28.03
C SER A 285 17.68 15.53 -27.99
N LYS A 286 17.03 14.96 -29.02
CA LYS A 286 16.83 13.50 -29.11
C LYS A 286 18.17 12.72 -29.07
N SER A 287 19.25 13.31 -29.58
CA SER A 287 20.61 12.75 -29.50
C SER A 287 21.24 12.87 -28.11
N GLU A 288 20.99 13.95 -27.35
CA GLU A 288 21.43 14.08 -25.94
C GLU A 288 20.59 13.23 -24.96
N ALA A 289 19.32 12.96 -25.29
CA ALA A 289 18.44 12.09 -24.49
C ALA A 289 18.79 10.59 -24.66
N HIS A 290 19.52 10.23 -25.73
CA HIS A 290 20.04 8.89 -25.97
C HIS A 290 21.58 8.83 -25.90
N GLY A 291 22.23 9.92 -25.46
CA GLY A 291 23.69 10.08 -25.46
C GLY A 291 24.29 10.16 -24.07
N LYS A 292 24.90 9.05 -23.64
CA LYS A 292 25.86 8.88 -22.52
C LYS A 292 25.40 9.33 -21.13
N SER A 293 24.83 8.40 -20.37
CA SER A 293 24.92 8.42 -18.90
C SER A 293 26.36 8.08 -18.47
N ASN A 294 27.25 9.07 -18.54
CA ASN A 294 28.51 9.05 -17.81
C ASN A 294 28.30 9.71 -16.44
N TYR A 295 27.98 8.90 -15.45
CA TYR A 295 28.42 9.12 -14.07
C TYR A 295 28.71 7.74 -13.45
N SER A 296 30.00 7.44 -13.34
CA SER A 296 30.61 6.43 -12.47
C SER A 296 30.49 6.89 -11.00
N ILE A 297 30.25 6.02 -10.02
CA ILE A 297 31.29 5.24 -9.30
C ILE A 297 30.67 4.02 -8.59
N GLU A 298 31.25 2.85 -8.88
CA GLU A 298 31.57 1.64 -8.07
C GLU A 298 30.52 1.01 -7.11
N ARG A 299 30.26 -0.30 -7.04
CA ARG A 299 30.80 -1.53 -7.65
C ARG A 299 29.61 -2.41 -8.09
N ARG A 300 29.61 -2.94 -9.32
CA ARG A 300 28.72 -4.05 -9.68
C ARG A 300 29.41 -5.35 -9.28
N GLU A 301 28.73 -6.19 -8.51
CA GLU A 301 29.14 -7.59 -8.32
C GLU A 301 29.23 -8.23 -9.72
N GLN A 302 30.41 -8.73 -10.09
CA GLN A 302 30.61 -9.42 -11.36
C GLN A 302 29.82 -10.73 -11.35
N ALA A 303 28.92 -10.91 -12.32
CA ALA A 303 28.17 -12.15 -12.48
C ALA A 303 29.13 -13.33 -12.70
N ILE A 304 29.00 -14.36 -11.85
CA ILE A 304 29.76 -15.60 -11.96
C ILE A 304 28.94 -16.56 -12.81
N TRP A 305 29.42 -16.88 -14.01
CA TRP A 305 28.77 -17.80 -14.92
C TRP A 305 29.37 -19.19 -14.79
N ARG A 306 28.52 -20.19 -14.50
CA ARG A 306 28.92 -21.60 -14.41
C ARG A 306 28.47 -22.34 -15.66
N CYS A 307 29.41 -22.94 -16.39
CA CYS A 307 29.07 -23.76 -17.55
C CYS A 307 28.25 -24.99 -17.10
N PRO A 308 27.05 -25.21 -17.65
CA PRO A 308 26.19 -26.32 -17.20
C PRO A 308 26.72 -27.70 -17.59
N VAL A 309 27.68 -27.79 -18.52
CA VAL A 309 28.24 -29.07 -19.00
C VAL A 309 29.51 -29.45 -18.25
N CYS A 310 30.47 -28.54 -18.10
CA CYS A 310 31.75 -28.84 -17.45
C CYS A 310 31.91 -28.25 -16.05
N GLY A 311 30.94 -27.47 -15.57
CA GLY A 311 30.91 -26.91 -14.22
C GLY A 311 31.90 -25.78 -13.95
N LYS A 312 32.68 -25.33 -14.97
CA LYS A 312 33.68 -24.28 -14.82
C LYS A 312 33.03 -22.90 -14.68
N GLU A 313 33.50 -22.13 -13.71
CA GLU A 313 33.01 -20.79 -13.39
C GLU A 313 33.92 -19.72 -13.98
N ILE A 314 33.32 -18.70 -14.61
CA ILE A 314 34.04 -17.54 -15.15
C ILE A 314 33.31 -16.25 -14.75
N LYS A 315 34.11 -15.21 -14.47
CA LYS A 315 33.63 -13.90 -14.01
C LYS A 315 33.81 -12.86 -15.10
N VAL A 316 33.01 -12.98 -16.16
CA VAL A 316 33.00 -12.05 -17.30
C VAL A 316 31.56 -11.84 -17.77
N ASP A 317 31.24 -10.65 -18.26
CA ASP A 317 29.97 -10.38 -18.94
C ASP A 317 29.99 -11.11 -20.30
N LEU A 318 29.05 -12.04 -20.52
CA LEU A 318 29.06 -12.93 -21.68
C LEU A 318 28.51 -12.24 -22.94
N PRO A 319 29.25 -12.23 -24.08
CA PRO A 319 28.70 -11.86 -25.39
C PRO A 319 27.68 -12.89 -25.90
N ASP A 320 26.77 -12.46 -26.80
CA ASP A 320 25.69 -13.29 -27.36
C ASP A 320 26.16 -14.55 -28.11
N ASP A 321 27.43 -14.61 -28.52
CA ASP A 321 28.04 -15.73 -29.26
C ASP A 321 28.97 -16.61 -28.41
N TRP A 322 28.92 -16.46 -27.09
CA TRP A 322 29.87 -17.10 -26.19
C TRP A 322 29.87 -18.64 -26.26
N LYS A 323 31.08 -19.18 -26.30
CA LYS A 323 31.38 -20.61 -26.15
C LYS A 323 32.21 -20.83 -24.91
N CYS A 324 31.91 -21.89 -24.16
CA CYS A 324 32.75 -22.27 -23.03
C CYS A 324 34.19 -22.52 -23.50
N PRO A 325 35.20 -21.79 -23.00
CA PRO A 325 36.58 -21.96 -23.46
C PRO A 325 37.20 -23.30 -23.06
N SER A 326 36.53 -24.09 -22.22
CA SER A 326 37.00 -25.42 -21.78
C SER A 326 36.30 -26.59 -22.45
N CYS A 327 35.05 -26.46 -22.90
CA CYS A 327 34.35 -27.55 -23.60
C CYS A 327 33.72 -27.15 -24.94
N GLY A 328 33.87 -25.89 -25.36
CA GLY A 328 33.39 -25.38 -26.65
C GLY A 328 31.88 -25.22 -26.78
N ASN A 329 31.10 -25.56 -25.75
CA ASN A 329 29.64 -25.58 -25.85
C ASN A 329 29.06 -24.15 -25.92
N ARG A 330 28.06 -23.94 -26.79
CA ARG A 330 27.26 -22.71 -26.86
C ARG A 330 26.07 -22.86 -25.90
N ASN A 331 25.74 -21.82 -25.15
CA ASN A 331 24.55 -21.83 -24.29
C ASN A 331 23.29 -22.08 -25.16
N ILE A 332 22.44 -23.03 -24.74
CA ILE A 332 21.02 -23.12 -25.16
C ILE A 332 20.21 -22.41 -24.10
#